data_AF-A0A2G6ULY1-F1
#
_entry.id   AF-A0A2G6ULY1-F1
#
_cell.length_a   1.000
_cell.length_b   1.000
_cell.length_c   1.000
_cell.angle_alpha   90.00
_cell.angle_beta   90.00
_cell.angle_gamma   90.00
#
_symmetry.space_group_name_H-M   'P 1'
#
loop_
_entity.id
_entity.type
_entity.pdbx_description
1 polymer ?
#
loop_
_entity_poly.entity_id
_entity_poly.type
_entity_poly.pdbx_seq_one_letter_code
_entity_poly.pdbx_strand_id
1 'polypeptide(L)' 'MKNMKKLKKGELKTIKGGIVPIGCSSWDPRKRCCRAWDDEHMSNPVCPEI' A
#
# COMPACT_ATOMS: atom_id res chain seq x y z
N MET A 1 2.59 -18.79 -22.99
CA MET A 1 2.63 -18.44 -21.56
C MET A 1 3.83 -17.52 -21.31
N LYS A 2 3.65 -16.36 -20.69
CA LYS A 2 4.79 -15.49 -20.33
C LYS A 2 5.55 -16.15 -19.17
N ASN A 3 6.85 -16.38 -19.35
CA ASN A 3 7.71 -17.00 -18.35
C ASN A 3 7.58 -16.29 -16.99
N MET A 4 6.98 -16.96 -16.01
CA MET A 4 6.89 -16.42 -14.66
C MET A 4 8.25 -16.63 -13.96
N LYS A 5 9.00 -15.53 -13.79
CA LYS A 5 10.24 -15.52 -13.01
C LYS A 5 9.92 -15.61 -11.52
N LYS A 6 10.60 -16.52 -10.81
CA LYS A 6 10.60 -16.53 -9.34
C LYS A 6 11.35 -15.29 -8.83
N LEU A 7 10.67 -14.45 -8.07
CA LEU A 7 11.22 -13.23 -7.50
C LEU A 7 12.10 -13.53 -6.29
N LYS A 8 13.23 -12.83 -6.17
CA LYS A 8 14.07 -12.86 -4.97
C LYS A 8 13.39 -12.12 -3.82
N LYS A 9 13.73 -12.46 -2.57
CA LYS A 9 13.16 -11.83 -1.35
C LYS A 9 13.27 -10.30 -1.37
N GLY A 10 14.34 -9.75 -1.95
CA GLY A 10 14.52 -8.30 -2.14
C GLY A 10 13.51 -7.68 -3.12
N GLU A 11 13.21 -8.36 -4.22
CA GLU A 11 12.22 -7.91 -5.22
C GLU A 11 10.78 -8.02 -4.68
N LEU A 12 10.53 -8.98 -3.79
CA LEU A 12 9.25 -9.07 -3.09
C LEU A 12 9.01 -7.88 -2.15
N LYS A 13 10.06 -7.23 -1.61
CA LYS A 13 9.91 -6.04 -0.76
C LYS A 13 9.47 -4.82 -1.56
N THR A 14 9.86 -4.70 -2.83
CA THR A 14 9.43 -3.60 -3.70
C THR A 14 8.03 -3.82 -4.28
N ILE A 15 7.63 -5.08 -4.47
CA ILE A 15 6.31 -5.46 -5.00
C ILE A 15 5.23 -5.44 -3.91
N LYS A 16 5.58 -5.76 -2.66
CA LYS A 16 4.69 -5.57 -1.52
C LYS A 16 4.65 -4.08 -1.21
N GLY A 17 3.61 -3.40 -1.73
CA GLY A 17 3.28 -2.02 -1.42
C GLY A 17 3.50 -1.75 0.07
N GLY A 18 4.08 -0.57 0.35
CA GLY A 18 4.73 -0.24 1.63
C GLY A 18 3.95 -0.62 2.89
N ILE A 19 4.63 -0.52 4.04
CA ILE A 19 4.02 -0.80 5.33
C ILE A 19 2.72 -0.01 5.45
N VAL A 20 1.62 -0.71 5.69
CA VAL A 20 0.32 -0.10 5.93
C VAL A 20 0.43 0.72 7.22
N PRO A 21 0.17 2.03 7.19
CA PRO A 21 0.19 2.85 8.39
C PRO A 21 -0.85 2.37 9.41
N ILE A 22 -0.56 2.58 10.70
CA ILE A 22 -1.51 2.31 11.79
C ILE A 22 -2.78 3.14 11.55
N GLY A 23 -3.94 2.50 11.74
CA GLY A 23 -5.25 3.11 11.53
C GLY A 23 -5.69 3.28 10.08
N CYS A 24 -4.88 2.83 9.12
CA CYS A 24 -5.31 2.82 7.72
C CYS A 24 -6.26 1.64 7.44
N SER A 25 -7.54 1.94 7.18
CA SER A 25 -8.56 0.93 6.88
C SER A 25 -8.65 0.60 5.39
N SER A 26 -8.15 1.48 4.50
CA SER A 26 -8.21 1.29 3.04
C SER A 26 -6.88 1.63 2.35
N TRP A 27 -5.85 0.79 2.57
CA TRP A 27 -4.54 0.96 1.95
C TRP A 27 -4.58 0.68 0.44
N ASP A 28 -4.03 1.59 -0.36
CA ASP A 28 -3.71 1.36 -1.77
C ASP A 28 -2.23 0.99 -1.91
N PRO A 29 -1.88 -0.30 -2.11
CA PRO A 29 -0.49 -0.72 -2.24
C PRO A 29 0.17 -0.27 -3.55
N ARG A 30 -0.62 0.11 -4.57
CA ARG A 30 -0.11 0.59 -5.86
C ARG A 30 0.31 2.05 -5.75
N LYS A 31 -0.54 2.88 -5.14
CA LYS A 31 -0.26 4.30 -4.88
C LYS A 31 0.54 4.55 -3.60
N ARG A 32 0.68 3.53 -2.73
CA ARG A 32 1.33 3.59 -1.42
C ARG A 32 0.75 4.69 -0.53
N CYS A 33 -0.56 4.79 -0.49
CA CYS A 33 -1.28 5.77 0.30
C CYS A 33 -2.55 5.16 0.91
N CYS A 34 -3.07 5.78 1.95
CA CYS A 34 -4.31 5.36 2.59
C CYS A 34 -5.50 6.13 2.03
N ARG A 35 -6.59 5.44 1.66
CA ARG A 35 -7.81 6.08 1.15
C ARG A 35 -8.84 6.40 2.23
N ALA A 36 -8.77 5.73 3.37
CA ALA A 36 -9.65 5.94 4.50
C ALA A 36 -8.94 5.51 5.79
N TRP A 37 -9.14 6.29 6.84
CA TRP A 37 -8.57 6.08 8.17
C TRP A 37 -9.67 5.72 9.16
N ASP A 38 -9.30 5.14 10.30
CA ASP A 38 -10.20 4.99 11.44
C ASP A 38 -10.45 6.35 12.13
N ASP A 39 -11.32 6.35 13.15
CA ASP A 39 -11.73 7.57 13.85
C ASP A 39 -10.58 8.26 14.58
N GLU A 40 -9.63 7.50 15.14
CA GLU A 40 -8.46 8.05 15.84
C GLU A 40 -7.47 8.72 14.87
N HIS A 41 -7.44 8.28 13.61
CA HIS A 41 -6.50 8.71 12.58
C HIS A 41 -7.17 9.48 11.44
N MET A 42 -8.42 9.94 11.59
CA MET A 42 -9.20 10.59 10.53
C MET A 42 -8.58 11.89 9.99
N SER A 43 -7.70 12.52 10.78
CA SER A 43 -6.98 13.74 10.42
C SER A 43 -5.77 13.49 9.51
N ASN A 44 -5.38 12.23 9.32
CA ASN A 44 -4.30 11.87 8.42
C ASN A 44 -4.68 12.11 6.95
N PRO A 45 -3.70 12.46 6.09
CA PRO A 45 -3.97 12.71 4.69
C PRO A 45 -4.50 11.46 3.98
N VAL A 46 -5.54 11.65 3.16
CA VAL A 46 -6.05 10.62 2.24
C VAL A 46 -5.33 10.68 0.90
N CYS A 47 -5.34 9.56 0.17
CA CYS A 47 -4.85 9.49 -1.20
C CYS A 47 -5.48 10.61 -2.05
N PRO A 48 -4.69 11.32 -2.88
CA PRO A 48 -5.24 12.23 -3.86
C PRO A 48 -6.18 11.48 -4.81
N GLU A 49 -7.36 12.04 -5.05
CA GLU A 49 -8.17 11.70 -6.22
C GLU A 49 -7.38 12.18 -7.44
N ILE A 50 -7.01 11.23 -8.32
CA ILE A 50 -6.32 11.53 -9.58
C ILE A 50 -7.40 11.74 -10.62
#